data_AF-A0AB39FYQ4-F1
#
_entry.id   AF-A0AB39FYQ4-F1
#
_cell.length_a   1.000
_cell.length_b   1.000
_cell.length_c   1.000
_cell.angle_alpha   90.00
_cell.angle_beta   90.00
_cell.angle_gamma   90.00
#
_symmetry.space_group_name_H-M   'P 1'
#
loop_
_entity.id
_entity.type
_entity.pdbx_description
1 polymer ?
#
loop_
_entity_poly.entity_id
_entity_poly.type
_entity_poly.pdbx_seq_one_letter_code
_entity_poly.pdbx_strand_id
1 'polypeptide(L)'
;MLWRSLFLVVGLIASGATFADGGMSAKQAAIFEYYFQNDFDSFLKGARSVSGGILDIERVTAKKISDDYRQNEVLGDQQYYRKRLLVAGNVKAIKSGMGNSPFLVLDGPEFSAVQAEFDGGSAPRVAKLRKGAKVMIVCQGGGIVLGAPMLAGCRFGDELESDIKEKMLGAIRHPENDEFDGLGLRMGALLSVSEARLGEKTRCGIDQKACDKELSALNKSKSFDQEVKAKAEAMKASR
;
A
#
# COMPACT_ATOMS: atom_id res chain seq x y z
N MET A 1 28.76 -32.28 -31.49
CA MET A 1 27.29 -32.12 -31.57
C MET A 1 26.94 -30.88 -30.77
N LEU A 2 26.59 -29.81 -31.49
CA LEU A 2 26.14 -28.52 -30.97
C LEU A 2 24.71 -28.62 -30.40
N TRP A 3 24.28 -27.51 -29.79
CA TRP A 3 22.92 -27.12 -29.36
C TRP A 3 22.63 -27.35 -27.87
N ARG A 4 22.21 -26.38 -27.04
CA ARG A 4 21.45 -25.13 -27.28
C ARG A 4 21.78 -24.05 -26.23
N SER A 5 22.16 -22.87 -26.70
CA SER A 5 21.88 -21.59 -26.02
C SER A 5 20.49 -21.13 -26.44
N LEU A 6 19.61 -20.78 -25.50
CA LEU A 6 18.71 -19.62 -25.54
C LEU A 6 17.85 -19.62 -24.27
N PHE A 7 18.20 -18.76 -23.31
CA PHE A 7 17.24 -18.32 -22.31
C PHE A 7 16.24 -17.41 -23.03
N LEU A 8 15.03 -17.93 -23.23
CA LEU A 8 13.85 -17.15 -23.57
C LEU A 8 13.55 -16.22 -22.38
N VAL A 9 14.00 -14.97 -22.44
CA VAL A 9 13.31 -13.87 -21.77
C VAL A 9 12.12 -13.53 -22.66
N VAL A 10 11.03 -14.26 -22.51
CA VAL A 10 9.74 -13.79 -23.00
C VAL A 10 9.33 -12.66 -22.08
N GLY A 11 9.59 -11.44 -22.53
CA GLY A 11 8.83 -10.29 -22.06
C GLY A 11 7.38 -10.53 -22.42
N LEU A 12 6.60 -11.01 -21.45
CA LEU A 12 5.15 -10.98 -21.52
C LEU A 12 4.72 -9.55 -21.21
N ILE A 13 4.80 -8.71 -22.25
CA ILE A 13 3.87 -7.60 -22.40
C ILE A 13 2.52 -8.28 -22.55
N ALA A 14 1.72 -8.29 -21.48
CA ALA A 14 0.33 -8.69 -21.56
C ALA A 14 -0.39 -7.65 -22.42
N SER A 15 -0.44 -7.95 -23.71
CA SER A 15 -1.27 -7.33 -24.71
C SER A 15 -2.73 -7.24 -24.23
N GLY A 16 -3.29 -6.04 -24.28
CA GLY A 16 -4.67 -5.83 -24.75
C GLY A 16 -5.77 -6.66 -24.10
N ALA A 17 -5.75 -6.86 -22.78
CA ALA A 17 -7.00 -7.08 -22.07
C ALA A 17 -7.69 -5.70 -22.00
N THR A 18 -8.65 -5.48 -22.88
CA THR A 18 -9.69 -4.49 -22.67
C THR A 18 -10.18 -4.61 -21.23
N PHE A 19 -9.99 -3.54 -20.45
CA PHE A 19 -10.66 -3.23 -19.17
C PHE A 19 -12.17 -3.02 -19.41
N ALA A 20 -12.80 -3.95 -20.11
CA ALA A 20 -14.22 -3.99 -20.37
C ALA A 20 -14.90 -4.58 -19.13
N ASP A 21 -15.22 -3.72 -18.17
CA ASP A 21 -16.45 -3.82 -17.34
C ASP A 21 -16.62 -2.64 -16.35
N GLY A 22 -16.12 -1.43 -16.65
CA GLY A 22 -16.44 -0.27 -15.80
C GLY A 22 -15.68 1.02 -16.09
N GLY A 23 -16.01 1.69 -17.21
CA GLY A 23 -15.90 3.16 -17.34
C GLY A 23 -14.54 3.82 -17.56
N MET A 24 -13.41 3.10 -17.57
CA MET A 24 -12.07 3.71 -17.67
C MET A 24 -11.41 3.49 -19.05
N SER A 25 -10.83 4.54 -19.65
CA SER A 25 -10.06 4.42 -20.91
C SER A 25 -8.72 3.72 -20.69
N ALA A 26 -8.11 3.18 -21.76
CA ALA A 26 -6.77 2.57 -21.67
C ALA A 26 -5.70 3.56 -21.18
N LYS A 27 -5.83 4.85 -21.54
CA LYS A 27 -4.95 5.91 -21.05
C LYS A 27 -5.16 6.15 -19.56
N GLN A 28 -6.42 6.23 -19.12
CA GLN A 28 -6.75 6.41 -17.72
C GLN A 28 -6.27 5.23 -16.87
N ALA A 29 -6.33 3.99 -17.37
CA ALA A 29 -5.79 2.82 -16.69
C ALA A 29 -4.27 2.93 -16.50
N ALA A 30 -3.53 3.36 -17.53
CA ALA A 30 -2.09 3.57 -17.42
C ALA A 30 -1.71 4.72 -16.47
N ILE A 31 -2.47 5.82 -16.51
CA ILE A 31 -2.30 6.96 -15.59
C ILE A 31 -2.61 6.53 -14.15
N PHE A 32 -3.69 5.76 -13.95
CA PHE A 32 -4.05 5.20 -12.66
C PHE A 32 -2.92 4.33 -12.11
N GLU A 33 -2.37 3.44 -12.92
CA GLU A 33 -1.26 2.59 -12.50
C GLU A 33 -0.07 3.41 -12.00
N TYR A 34 0.29 4.49 -12.71
CA TYR A 34 1.35 5.39 -12.27
C TYR A 34 1.07 6.00 -10.89
N TYR A 35 -0.13 6.56 -10.69
CA TYR A 35 -0.46 7.21 -9.41
C TYR A 35 -0.58 6.19 -8.28
N PHE A 36 -1.19 5.04 -8.56
CA PHE A 36 -1.31 3.93 -7.62
C PHE A 36 0.07 3.44 -7.18
N GLN A 37 0.97 3.12 -8.12
CA GLN A 37 2.30 2.62 -7.80
C GLN A 37 3.12 3.62 -7.00
N ASN A 38 3.10 4.92 -7.35
CA ASN A 38 3.81 5.94 -6.58
C ASN A 38 3.27 6.11 -5.15
N ASP A 39 1.95 6.03 -4.99
CA ASP A 39 1.30 6.12 -3.69
C ASP A 39 1.56 4.87 -2.83
N PHE A 40 1.50 3.68 -3.44
CA PHE A 40 1.80 2.40 -2.79
C PHE A 40 3.28 2.29 -2.40
N ASP A 41 4.20 2.76 -3.24
CA ASP A 41 5.61 2.88 -2.90
C ASP A 41 5.83 3.79 -1.69
N SER A 42 5.09 4.90 -1.64
CA SER A 42 5.11 5.83 -0.51
C SER A 42 4.55 5.17 0.75
N PHE A 43 3.48 4.38 0.62
CA PHE A 43 2.95 3.54 1.69
C PHE A 43 4.00 2.58 2.24
N LEU A 44 4.67 1.80 1.38
CA LEU A 44 5.70 0.83 1.80
C LEU A 44 6.95 1.49 2.40
N LYS A 45 7.22 2.75 2.07
CA LYS A 45 8.28 3.56 2.70
C LYS A 45 7.85 4.18 4.02
N GLY A 46 6.62 3.92 4.46
CA GLY A 46 6.06 4.47 5.69
C GLY A 46 5.77 5.96 5.58
N ALA A 47 5.52 6.51 4.38
CA ALA A 47 5.04 7.87 4.19
C ALA A 47 3.50 7.94 4.22
N ARG A 48 2.94 9.15 4.39
CA ARG A 48 1.49 9.36 4.27
C ARG A 48 1.08 9.11 2.82
N SER A 49 0.06 8.29 2.61
CA SER A 49 -0.41 7.84 1.31
C SER A 49 -1.93 7.65 1.32
N VAL A 50 -2.55 7.67 0.14
CA VAL A 50 -3.95 7.31 -0.08
C VAL A 50 -4.17 5.84 0.29
N SER A 51 -3.25 4.96 -0.08
CA SER A 51 -3.24 3.53 0.23
C SER A 51 -3.36 3.27 1.73
N GLY A 52 -2.60 4.02 2.55
CA GLY A 52 -2.72 3.94 4.01
C GLY A 52 -4.07 4.44 4.53
N GLY A 53 -4.63 5.49 3.92
CA GLY A 53 -5.94 6.03 4.27
C GLY A 53 -7.10 5.09 3.96
N ILE A 54 -7.10 4.43 2.79
CA ILE A 54 -8.11 3.45 2.39
C ILE A 54 -8.18 2.26 3.34
N LEU A 55 -7.03 1.89 3.90
CA LEU A 55 -6.96 0.82 4.88
C LEU A 55 -7.02 1.33 6.32
N ASP A 56 -7.24 2.62 6.56
CA ASP A 56 -7.23 3.19 7.92
C ASP A 56 -6.02 2.67 8.74
N ILE A 57 -4.84 2.74 8.12
CA ILE A 57 -3.60 2.21 8.69
C ILE A 57 -2.79 3.34 9.31
N GLU A 58 -2.50 3.19 10.61
CA GLU A 58 -1.58 4.06 11.33
C GLU A 58 -0.13 3.59 11.14
N ARG A 59 0.77 4.51 10.80
CA ARG A 59 2.18 4.20 10.56
C ARG A 59 2.97 4.37 11.83
N VAL A 60 3.76 3.36 12.19
CA VAL A 60 4.51 3.36 13.44
C VAL A 60 5.77 2.50 13.32
N THR A 61 6.75 2.72 14.20
CA THR A 61 7.90 1.83 14.32
C THR A 61 7.73 0.88 15.49
N ALA A 62 8.29 -0.33 15.38
CA ALA A 62 8.29 -1.28 16.49
C ALA A 62 8.90 -0.70 17.77
N LYS A 63 9.93 0.13 17.61
CA LYS A 63 10.55 0.86 18.73
C LYS A 63 9.57 1.80 19.42
N LYS A 64 8.80 2.59 18.65
CA LYS A 64 7.79 3.50 19.23
C LYS A 64 6.69 2.74 19.96
N ILE A 65 6.17 1.65 19.38
CA ILE A 65 5.20 0.79 20.07
C ILE A 65 5.78 0.31 21.40
N SER A 66 7.00 -0.25 21.38
CA SER A 66 7.67 -0.74 22.60
C SER A 66 7.84 0.36 23.65
N ASP A 67 8.28 1.55 23.26
CA ASP A 67 8.50 2.67 24.17
C ASP A 67 7.19 3.19 24.77
N ASP A 68 6.12 3.27 23.98
CA ASP A 68 4.82 3.78 24.44
C ASP A 68 4.19 2.84 25.48
N TYR A 69 4.17 1.53 25.22
CA TYR A 69 3.66 0.55 26.18
C TYR A 69 4.51 0.50 27.45
N ARG A 70 5.84 0.61 27.34
CA ARG A 70 6.72 0.69 28.52
C ARG A 70 6.46 1.92 29.38
N GLN A 71 6.12 3.04 28.76
CA GLN A 71 5.85 4.29 29.48
C GLN A 71 4.48 4.23 30.15
N ASN A 72 3.48 3.74 29.42
CA ASN A 72 2.12 3.63 29.91
C ASN A 72 1.31 2.66 29.04
N GLU A 73 1.00 1.48 29.57
CA GLU A 73 0.27 0.43 28.85
C GLU A 73 -1.13 0.89 28.42
N VAL A 74 -1.85 1.65 29.26
CA VAL A 74 -3.19 2.17 28.96
C VAL A 74 -3.15 3.15 27.77
N LEU A 75 -2.13 4.00 27.74
CA LEU A 75 -1.91 4.91 26.62
C LEU A 75 -1.49 4.14 25.35
N GLY A 76 -0.71 3.07 25.50
CA GLY A 76 -0.37 2.15 24.41
C GLY A 76 -1.62 1.51 23.81
N ASP A 77 -2.53 1.01 24.64
CA ASP A 77 -3.79 0.43 24.18
C ASP A 77 -4.67 1.47 23.47
N GLN A 78 -4.80 2.68 24.02
CA GLN A 78 -5.52 3.77 23.34
C GLN A 78 -4.93 4.09 21.96
N GLN A 79 -3.60 3.99 21.81
CA GLN A 79 -2.92 4.25 20.55
C GLN A 79 -3.01 3.08 19.57
N TYR A 80 -2.99 1.82 20.03
CA TYR A 80 -2.68 0.69 19.14
C TYR A 80 -3.70 -0.44 19.19
N TYR A 81 -4.37 -0.66 20.32
CA TYR A 81 -5.24 -1.83 20.49
C TYR A 81 -6.36 -1.83 19.45
N ARG A 82 -6.50 -2.96 18.75
CA ARG A 82 -7.43 -3.22 17.64
C ARG A 82 -7.27 -2.33 16.40
N LYS A 83 -6.29 -1.43 16.36
CA LYS A 83 -6.02 -0.61 15.16
C LYS A 83 -5.17 -1.37 14.15
N ARG A 84 -5.29 -1.01 12.88
CA ARG A 84 -4.38 -1.51 11.83
C ARG A 84 -3.15 -0.63 11.76
N LEU A 85 -1.99 -1.27 11.78
CA LEU A 85 -0.69 -0.61 11.91
C LEU A 85 0.23 -1.03 10.78
N LEU A 86 0.83 -0.07 10.09
CA LEU A 86 2.00 -0.30 9.24
C LEU A 86 3.23 -0.15 10.12
N VAL A 87 3.82 -1.28 10.48
CA VAL A 87 4.93 -1.37 11.42
C VAL A 87 6.25 -1.55 10.68
N ALA A 88 7.12 -0.57 10.85
CA ALA A 88 8.52 -0.67 10.44
C ALA A 88 9.37 -1.20 11.60
N GLY A 89 10.24 -2.18 11.34
CA GLY A 89 11.15 -2.70 12.35
C GLY A 89 12.28 -3.54 11.76
N ASN A 90 13.25 -3.90 12.61
CA ASN A 90 14.21 -4.95 12.28
C ASN A 90 13.89 -6.22 13.07
N VAL A 91 14.17 -7.37 12.47
CA VAL A 91 13.94 -8.68 13.05
C VAL A 91 15.02 -8.99 14.09
N LYS A 92 14.66 -9.03 15.36
CA LYS A 92 15.53 -9.47 16.47
C LYS A 92 15.56 -11.00 16.59
N ALA A 93 14.40 -11.63 16.43
CA ALA A 93 14.29 -13.09 16.42
C ALA A 93 13.11 -13.55 15.55
N ILE A 94 13.20 -14.80 15.10
CA ILE A 94 12.15 -15.51 14.38
C ILE A 94 11.85 -16.74 15.24
N LYS A 95 10.59 -16.92 15.63
CA LYS A 95 10.17 -17.95 16.57
C LYS A 95 8.90 -18.65 16.08
N SER A 96 8.67 -19.86 16.60
CA SER A 96 7.42 -20.59 16.41
C SER A 96 6.54 -20.40 17.65
N GLY A 97 5.33 -19.92 17.45
CA GLY A 97 4.32 -19.67 18.48
C GLY A 97 3.45 -20.91 18.74
N MET A 98 2.37 -20.70 19.48
CA MET A 98 1.37 -21.75 19.70
C MET A 98 0.72 -22.16 18.37
N GLY A 99 0.50 -23.45 18.18
CA GLY A 99 -0.09 -23.96 16.93
C GLY A 99 0.82 -23.82 15.70
N ASN A 100 2.13 -23.66 15.90
CA ASN A 100 3.12 -23.44 14.83
C ASN A 100 2.88 -22.14 14.01
N SER A 101 2.21 -21.14 14.58
CA SER A 101 2.15 -19.82 13.95
C SER A 101 3.52 -19.15 14.02
N PRO A 102 4.08 -18.68 12.90
CA PRO A 102 5.37 -18.00 12.93
C PRO A 102 5.18 -16.59 13.49
N PHE A 103 6.06 -16.20 14.41
CA PHE A 103 6.09 -14.84 14.93
C PHE A 103 7.49 -14.23 14.89
N LEU A 104 7.52 -12.93 14.61
CA LEU A 104 8.73 -12.13 14.66
C LEU A 104 8.81 -11.40 16.00
N VAL A 105 10.00 -11.40 16.59
CA VAL A 105 10.35 -10.45 17.65
C VAL A 105 11.09 -9.30 16.97
N LEU A 106 10.56 -8.09 17.06
CA LEU A 106 11.16 -6.90 16.48
C LEU A 106 12.09 -6.20 17.48
N ASP A 107 12.96 -5.33 16.99
CA ASP A 107 13.91 -4.60 17.84
C ASP A 107 13.23 -3.82 18.98
N GLY A 108 13.73 -4.03 20.19
CA GLY A 108 13.27 -3.45 21.44
C GLY A 108 13.97 -4.07 22.65
N PRO A 109 13.77 -3.52 23.86
CA PRO A 109 14.27 -4.12 25.10
C PRO A 109 13.76 -5.55 25.27
N GLU A 110 14.53 -6.41 25.94
CA GLU A 110 14.33 -7.87 25.91
C GLU A 110 12.94 -8.33 26.38
N PHE A 111 12.38 -7.68 27.41
CA PHE A 111 11.08 -8.02 27.98
C PHE A 111 9.90 -7.23 27.39
N SER A 112 10.15 -6.27 26.52
CA SER A 112 9.12 -5.38 25.95
C SER A 112 9.19 -5.27 24.44
N ALA A 113 9.96 -6.15 23.80
CA ALA A 113 10.10 -6.18 22.35
C ALA A 113 8.75 -6.54 21.71
N VAL A 114 8.39 -5.83 20.64
CA VAL A 114 7.14 -6.08 19.93
C VAL A 114 7.19 -7.46 19.30
N GLN A 115 6.14 -8.24 19.53
CA GLN A 115 5.94 -9.55 18.94
C GLN A 115 4.88 -9.44 17.85
N ALA A 116 5.17 -9.96 16.67
CA ALA A 116 4.32 -9.87 15.50
C ALA A 116 3.99 -11.28 14.97
N GLU A 117 2.76 -11.71 15.22
CA GLU A 117 2.22 -12.99 14.77
C GLU A 117 1.66 -12.85 13.35
N PHE A 118 2.12 -13.72 12.45
CA PHE A 118 1.68 -13.75 11.06
C PHE A 118 0.54 -14.74 10.86
N ASP A 119 -0.32 -14.43 9.90
CA ASP A 119 -1.28 -15.41 9.42
C ASP A 119 -0.58 -16.57 8.68
N GLY A 120 -1.33 -17.65 8.43
CA GLY A 120 -0.78 -18.83 7.77
C GLY A 120 -0.29 -18.59 6.33
N GLY A 121 -0.79 -17.54 5.67
CA GLY A 121 -0.43 -17.22 4.28
C GLY A 121 1.01 -16.73 4.13
N SER A 122 1.48 -15.94 5.09
CA SER A 122 2.84 -15.36 5.06
C SER A 122 3.92 -16.28 5.66
N ALA A 123 3.55 -17.43 6.23
CA ALA A 123 4.47 -18.34 6.92
C ALA A 123 5.72 -18.76 6.09
N PRO A 124 5.59 -19.13 4.79
CA PRO A 124 6.76 -19.47 3.98
C PRO A 124 7.75 -18.31 3.80
N ARG A 125 7.27 -17.06 3.82
CA ARG A 125 8.12 -15.87 3.72
C ARG A 125 8.80 -15.57 5.04
N VAL A 126 8.09 -15.71 6.16
CA VAL A 126 8.68 -15.55 7.50
C VAL A 126 9.83 -16.54 7.72
N ALA A 127 9.67 -17.80 7.30
CA ALA A 127 10.72 -18.82 7.42
C ALA A 127 12.02 -18.49 6.66
N LYS A 128 11.95 -17.65 5.63
CA LYS A 128 13.11 -17.21 4.83
C LYS A 128 13.82 -15.99 5.42
N LEU A 129 13.22 -15.31 6.39
CA LEU A 129 13.84 -14.15 7.03
C LEU A 129 15.10 -14.54 7.83
N ARG A 130 15.88 -13.51 8.15
CA ARG A 130 17.08 -13.60 8.98
C ARG A 130 17.04 -12.51 10.05
N LYS A 131 17.73 -12.75 11.16
CA LYS A 131 17.96 -11.70 12.17
C LYS A 131 18.62 -10.49 11.51
N GLY A 132 18.23 -9.29 11.93
CA GLY A 132 18.67 -8.01 11.35
C GLY A 132 17.93 -7.59 10.08
N ALA A 133 17.07 -8.43 9.50
CA ALA A 133 16.28 -8.04 8.33
C ALA A 133 15.33 -6.89 8.67
N LYS A 134 15.27 -5.89 7.79
CA LYS A 134 14.24 -4.85 7.84
C LYS A 134 12.92 -5.41 7.33
N VAL A 135 11.83 -5.09 8.02
CA VAL A 135 10.48 -5.49 7.62
C VAL A 135 9.54 -4.30 7.64
N MET A 136 8.58 -4.34 6.74
CA MET A 136 7.43 -3.45 6.70
C MET A 136 6.18 -4.33 6.66
N ILE A 137 5.42 -4.33 7.75
CA ILE A 137 4.32 -5.28 7.95
C ILE A 137 3.05 -4.55 8.34
N VAL A 138 1.91 -5.00 7.85
CA VAL A 138 0.61 -4.54 8.29
C VAL A 138 0.07 -5.53 9.30
N CYS A 139 -0.26 -5.07 10.49
CA CYS A 139 -0.78 -5.90 11.57
C CYS A 139 -1.96 -5.22 12.27
N GLN A 140 -2.70 -5.99 13.07
CA GLN A 140 -3.62 -5.46 14.05
C GLN A 140 -2.95 -5.39 15.42
N GLY A 141 -3.14 -4.31 16.17
CA GLY A 141 -2.64 -4.21 17.55
C GLY A 141 -3.40 -5.13 18.51
N GLY A 142 -2.68 -5.98 19.23
CA GLY A 142 -3.22 -7.00 20.13
C GLY A 142 -3.12 -6.68 21.63
N GLY A 143 -2.53 -5.53 22.01
CA GLY A 143 -2.32 -5.14 23.42
C GLY A 143 -1.08 -5.79 24.03
N ILE A 144 -1.02 -5.88 25.36
CA ILE A 144 0.08 -6.53 26.10
C ILE A 144 -0.23 -8.00 26.37
N VAL A 145 0.73 -8.87 26.05
CA VAL A 145 0.73 -10.29 26.42
C VAL A 145 2.04 -10.62 27.12
N LEU A 146 1.96 -11.08 28.37
CA LEU A 146 3.13 -11.42 29.20
C LEU A 146 4.19 -10.31 29.26
N GLY A 147 3.76 -9.04 29.36
CA GLY A 147 4.63 -7.86 29.47
C GLY A 147 5.19 -7.34 28.14
N ALA A 148 4.86 -7.95 27.00
CA ALA A 148 5.31 -7.52 25.68
C ALA A 148 4.14 -7.11 24.78
N PRO A 149 4.29 -6.04 23.97
CA PRO A 149 3.27 -5.68 22.98
C PRO A 149 3.13 -6.78 21.92
N MET A 150 1.89 -7.21 21.67
CA MET A 150 1.56 -8.22 20.69
C MET A 150 0.85 -7.58 19.50
N LEU A 151 1.22 -8.00 18.30
CA LEU A 151 0.56 -7.69 17.04
C LEU A 151 0.07 -9.00 16.42
N ALA A 152 -1.13 -8.99 15.86
CA ALA A 152 -1.80 -10.15 15.30
C ALA A 152 -2.17 -9.95 13.83
N GLY A 153 -2.39 -11.05 13.11
CA GLY A 153 -2.85 -11.02 11.72
C GLY A 153 -1.89 -10.29 10.80
N CYS A 154 -0.58 -10.41 11.04
CA CYS A 154 0.42 -9.69 10.28
C CYS A 154 0.56 -10.25 8.86
N ARG A 155 0.63 -9.34 7.89
CA ARG A 155 1.01 -9.58 6.49
C ARG A 155 2.14 -8.63 6.11
N PHE A 156 2.95 -8.99 5.11
CA PHE A 156 3.94 -8.03 4.61
C PHE A 156 3.25 -6.92 3.82
N GLY A 157 3.74 -5.69 3.92
CA GLY A 157 3.08 -4.53 3.32
C GLY A 157 2.82 -4.66 1.82
N ASP A 158 3.76 -5.27 1.09
CA ASP A 158 3.68 -5.53 -0.35
C ASP A 158 2.60 -6.56 -0.73
N GLU A 159 2.20 -7.42 0.21
CA GLU A 159 1.13 -8.41 -0.03
C GLU A 159 -0.25 -7.75 -0.10
N LEU A 160 -0.39 -6.47 0.26
CA LEU A 160 -1.67 -5.75 0.22
C LEU A 160 -1.90 -5.01 -1.11
N GLU A 161 -0.95 -5.05 -2.05
CA GLU A 161 -1.01 -4.26 -3.30
C GLU A 161 -2.32 -4.48 -4.07
N SER A 162 -2.68 -5.74 -4.34
CA SER A 162 -3.91 -6.09 -5.05
C SER A 162 -5.16 -5.66 -4.30
N ASP A 163 -5.18 -5.84 -2.97
CA ASP A 163 -6.33 -5.54 -2.14
C ASP A 163 -6.60 -4.02 -2.12
N ILE A 164 -5.55 -3.20 -2.05
CA ILE A 164 -5.65 -1.74 -2.10
C ILE A 164 -6.04 -1.28 -3.50
N LYS A 165 -5.43 -1.84 -4.53
CA LYS A 165 -5.74 -1.51 -5.93
C LYS A 165 -7.20 -1.74 -6.25
N GLU A 166 -7.74 -2.90 -5.87
CA GLU A 166 -9.16 -3.20 -6.09
C GLU A 166 -10.08 -2.27 -5.32
N LYS A 167 -9.75 -1.92 -4.07
CA LYS A 167 -10.52 -0.92 -3.31
C LYS A 167 -10.50 0.46 -3.95
N MET A 168 -9.33 0.91 -4.44
CA MET A 168 -9.21 2.17 -5.18
C MET A 168 -10.05 2.16 -6.46
N LEU A 169 -9.92 1.09 -7.26
CA LEU A 169 -10.69 0.94 -8.48
C LEU A 169 -12.19 0.83 -8.20
N GLY A 170 -12.59 0.19 -7.11
CA GLY A 170 -13.97 0.12 -6.65
C GLY A 170 -14.52 1.49 -6.31
N ALA A 171 -13.76 2.31 -5.56
CA ALA A 171 -14.14 3.68 -5.25
C ALA A 171 -14.27 4.56 -6.52
N ILE A 172 -13.41 4.36 -7.51
CA ILE A 172 -13.48 5.08 -8.80
C ILE A 172 -14.70 4.64 -9.63
N ARG A 173 -14.99 3.34 -9.67
CA ARG A 173 -16.07 2.75 -10.48
C ARG A 173 -17.46 2.99 -9.88
N HIS A 174 -17.57 2.92 -8.55
CA HIS A 174 -18.81 3.09 -7.79
C HIS A 174 -18.69 4.21 -6.76
N PRO A 175 -18.43 5.44 -7.22
CA PRO A 175 -18.15 6.55 -6.32
C PRO A 175 -19.38 7.02 -5.52
N GLU A 176 -20.59 6.54 -5.83
CA GLU A 176 -21.80 6.66 -5.01
C GLU A 176 -21.73 5.83 -3.72
N ASN A 177 -20.93 4.76 -3.72
CA ASN A 177 -20.67 3.89 -2.58
C ASN A 177 -19.29 4.17 -1.95
N ASP A 178 -18.74 5.35 -2.20
CA ASP A 178 -17.40 5.70 -1.77
C ASP A 178 -17.34 5.94 -0.26
N GLU A 179 -16.81 4.94 0.47
CA GLU A 179 -16.59 4.99 1.91
C GLU A 179 -15.45 5.94 2.33
N PHE A 180 -14.73 6.55 1.37
CA PHE A 180 -13.47 7.29 1.61
C PHE A 180 -13.59 8.80 1.39
N ASP A 181 -14.71 9.42 1.77
CA ASP A 181 -14.94 10.88 1.70
C ASP A 181 -14.66 11.47 0.29
N GLY A 182 -15.24 10.84 -0.74
CA GLY A 182 -15.15 11.33 -2.11
C GLY A 182 -13.77 11.10 -2.76
N LEU A 183 -12.98 10.16 -2.26
CA LEU A 183 -11.75 9.70 -2.90
C LEU A 183 -11.98 9.26 -4.34
N GLY A 184 -13.01 8.47 -4.60
CA GLY A 184 -13.37 7.99 -5.93
C GLY A 184 -13.62 9.13 -6.91
N LEU A 185 -14.34 10.16 -6.45
CA LEU A 185 -14.56 11.41 -7.21
C LEU A 185 -13.25 12.16 -7.50
N ARG A 186 -12.40 12.33 -6.48
CA ARG A 186 -11.11 13.01 -6.62
C ARG A 186 -10.17 12.26 -7.56
N MET A 187 -10.12 10.93 -7.46
CA MET A 187 -9.31 10.08 -8.34
C MET A 187 -9.86 10.08 -9.77
N GLY A 188 -11.18 9.95 -9.96
CA GLY A 188 -11.80 10.06 -11.29
C GLY A 188 -11.53 11.41 -11.95
N ALA A 189 -11.58 12.50 -11.18
CA ALA A 189 -11.19 13.83 -11.64
C ALA A 189 -9.70 13.92 -12.00
N LEU A 190 -8.81 13.37 -11.17
CA LEU A 190 -7.37 13.30 -11.44
C LEU A 190 -7.08 12.60 -12.77
N LEU A 191 -7.69 11.44 -13.00
CA LEU A 191 -7.52 10.67 -14.24
C LEU A 191 -8.03 11.46 -15.45
N SER A 192 -9.22 12.07 -15.33
CA SER A 192 -9.84 12.85 -16.41
C SER A 192 -9.02 14.08 -16.79
N VAL A 193 -8.55 14.85 -15.80
CA VAL A 193 -7.74 16.06 -16.03
C VAL A 193 -6.37 15.69 -16.58
N SER A 194 -5.75 14.62 -16.07
CA SER A 194 -4.47 14.12 -16.59
C SER A 194 -4.59 13.74 -18.06
N GLU A 195 -5.58 12.92 -18.42
CA GLU A 195 -5.79 12.51 -19.81
C GLU A 195 -6.01 13.71 -20.74
N ALA A 196 -6.82 14.70 -20.32
CA ALA A 196 -7.06 15.91 -21.09
C ALA A 196 -5.79 16.76 -21.27
N ARG A 197 -4.94 16.85 -20.25
CA ARG A 197 -3.69 17.63 -20.28
C ARG A 197 -2.59 16.94 -21.10
N LEU A 198 -2.51 15.62 -21.04
CA LEU A 198 -1.52 14.84 -21.79
C LEU A 198 -1.90 14.71 -23.27
N GLY A 199 -3.20 14.74 -23.58
CA GLY A 199 -3.72 14.74 -24.94
C GLY A 199 -3.47 13.43 -25.70
N GLU A 200 -3.51 13.51 -27.04
CA GLU A 200 -3.40 12.32 -27.89
C GLU A 200 -1.99 11.74 -28.00
N LYS A 201 -0.97 12.59 -27.89
CA LYS A 201 0.44 12.23 -28.11
C LYS A 201 1.13 11.64 -26.88
N THR A 202 0.40 11.47 -25.78
CA THR A 202 0.93 10.88 -24.56
C THR A 202 1.51 9.50 -24.80
N ARG A 203 2.58 9.20 -24.07
CA ARG A 203 3.19 7.87 -24.08
C ARG A 203 2.77 7.01 -22.89
N CYS A 204 1.85 7.48 -22.05
CA CYS A 204 1.23 6.66 -21.02
C CYS A 204 0.47 5.47 -21.64
N GLY A 205 0.80 4.26 -21.16
CA GLY A 205 0.33 2.99 -21.73
C GLY A 205 1.21 2.43 -22.86
N ILE A 206 2.26 3.14 -23.27
CA ILE A 206 3.20 2.72 -24.32
C ILE A 206 4.64 2.66 -23.79
N ASP A 207 5.10 3.72 -23.10
CA ASP A 207 6.44 3.84 -22.53
C ASP A 207 6.34 4.39 -21.11
N GLN A 208 6.65 3.53 -20.13
CA GLN A 208 6.53 3.88 -18.71
C GLN A 208 7.41 5.06 -18.31
N LYS A 209 8.66 5.11 -18.76
CA LYS A 209 9.59 6.20 -18.40
C LYS A 209 9.12 7.54 -18.96
N ALA A 210 8.55 7.51 -20.16
CA ALA A 210 7.96 8.69 -20.76
C ALA A 210 6.71 9.15 -20.00
N CYS A 211 5.85 8.20 -19.62
CA CYS A 211 4.67 8.47 -18.80
C CYS A 211 5.04 9.10 -17.46
N ASP A 212 6.06 8.57 -16.78
CA ASP A 212 6.55 9.11 -15.51
C ASP A 212 7.01 10.56 -15.65
N LYS A 213 7.72 10.88 -16.75
CA LYS A 213 8.18 12.24 -17.03
C LYS A 213 7.02 13.19 -17.33
N GLU A 214 6.03 12.73 -18.09
CA GLU A 214 4.83 13.49 -18.44
C GLU A 214 3.98 13.81 -17.20
N LEU A 215 3.66 12.80 -16.38
CA LEU A 215 2.84 12.96 -15.18
C LEU A 215 3.57 13.73 -14.07
N SER A 216 4.87 13.52 -13.89
CA SER A 216 5.65 14.31 -12.92
C SER A 216 5.77 15.78 -13.29
N ALA A 217 5.65 16.14 -14.57
CA ALA A 217 5.57 17.54 -15.00
C ALA A 217 4.21 18.16 -14.66
N LEU A 218 3.11 17.41 -14.81
CA LEU A 218 1.77 17.88 -14.43
C LEU A 218 1.65 18.14 -12.93
N ASN A 219 2.14 17.22 -12.10
CA ASN A 219 2.07 17.31 -10.63
C ASN A 219 2.84 18.51 -10.04
N LYS A 220 3.67 19.20 -10.83
CA LYS A 220 4.37 20.42 -10.39
C LYS A 220 3.57 21.69 -10.66
N SER A 221 2.46 21.61 -11.41
CA SER A 221 1.63 22.76 -11.73
C SER A 221 0.56 22.98 -10.67
N LYS A 222 0.54 24.18 -10.05
CA LYS A 222 -0.55 24.58 -9.16
C LYS A 222 -1.91 24.63 -9.87
N SER A 223 -1.93 24.91 -11.18
CA SER A 223 -3.19 24.93 -11.95
C SER A 223 -3.79 23.54 -12.04
N PHE A 224 -2.94 22.49 -12.08
CA PHE A 224 -3.39 21.11 -12.19
C PHE A 224 -4.17 20.68 -10.96
N ASP A 225 -3.64 20.94 -9.76
CA ASP A 225 -4.35 20.63 -8.50
C ASP A 225 -5.71 21.35 -8.40
N GLN A 226 -5.76 22.61 -8.85
CA GLN A 226 -6.99 23.41 -8.88
C GLN A 226 -8.01 22.83 -9.86
N GLU A 227 -7.57 22.40 -11.04
CA GLU A 227 -8.43 21.76 -12.04
C GLU A 227 -8.97 20.42 -11.56
N VAL A 228 -8.15 19.59 -10.92
CA VAL A 228 -8.58 18.31 -10.33
C VAL A 228 -9.65 18.55 -9.27
N LYS A 229 -9.42 19.52 -8.38
CA LYS A 229 -10.40 19.87 -7.34
C LYS A 229 -11.71 20.38 -7.94
N ALA A 230 -11.66 21.32 -8.87
CA ALA A 230 -12.85 21.87 -9.52
C ALA A 230 -13.63 20.79 -10.29
N LYS A 231 -12.92 19.87 -10.96
CA LYS A 231 -13.54 18.75 -11.66
C LYS A 231 -14.22 17.78 -10.68
N ALA A 232 -13.59 17.47 -9.54
CA ALA A 232 -14.18 16.62 -8.51
C ALA A 232 -15.46 17.24 -7.91
N GLU A 233 -15.46 18.55 -7.65
CA GLU A 233 -16.63 19.29 -7.17
C GLU A 233 -17.77 19.28 -8.21
N ALA A 234 -17.46 19.50 -9.49
CA ALA A 234 -18.44 19.42 -10.58
C ALA A 234 -19.03 18.00 -10.73
N MET A 235 -18.20 16.96 -10.64
CA MET A 235 -18.65 15.57 -10.64
C MET A 235 -19.56 15.26 -9.44
N LYS A 236 -19.28 15.84 -8.27
CA LYS A 236 -20.11 15.70 -7.06
C LYS A 236 -21.48 16.36 -7.24
N ALA A 237 -21.53 17.54 -7.85
CA ALA A 237 -22.77 18.29 -8.07
C ALA A 237 -23.69 17.71 -9.16
N SER A 238 -23.19 16.78 -9.97
CA SER A 238 -23.94 16.14 -11.07
C SER A 238 -24.63 14.84 -10.64
N ARG A 239 -24.67 14.54 -9.34
CA ARG A 239 -25.34 13.40 -8.71
C ARG A 239 -26.55 13.86 -7.92
#